data_AF-A0A2S6U1T3-F1
#
_entry.id   AF-A0A2S6U1T3-F1
#
_cell.length_a   1.000
_cell.length_b   1.000
_cell.length_c   1.000
_cell.angle_alpha   90.00
_cell.angle_beta   90.00
_cell.angle_gamma   90.00
#
_symmetry.space_group_name_H-M   'P 1'
#
loop_
_entity.id
_entity.type
_entity.pdbx_description
1 polymer ?
#
loop_
_entity_poly.entity_id
_entity_poly.type
_entity_poly.pdbx_seq_one_letter_code
_entity_poly.pdbx_strand_id
1 'polypeptide(L)'
;MNDHSISDSGDGAVEPTKETDRRPGLLGRLLAWRTPKNADPTLRDSFEELIEEHEERVDSIDPGERALIANILMLGGLSAHDVMVPRADIGAVDVNTSLDDLVAQINADAHSRVPVYRETLDDVIGMVHIKDVLTEMGKGATFSLRRILRKILFVSPTMPVLDLLLQMQMTHLHMALVVDEYGGIDGLITIEDLVEQIVGEIEDEHDVDTGPQLVPGPQGSLIADARLPVEQFEEAVGPVLTEEERAEKPETLGGLLF
;
A
#
# COMPACT_ATOMS: atom_id res chain seq x y z
N MET A 1 55.81 -51.33 17.91
CA MET A 1 55.03 -51.61 16.69
C MET A 1 54.02 -50.49 16.51
N ASN A 2 54.22 -49.71 15.44
CA ASN A 2 53.38 -48.74 14.72
C ASN A 2 52.71 -47.61 15.54
N ASP A 3 53.12 -46.35 15.38
CA ASP A 3 52.75 -45.38 14.29
C ASP A 3 51.25 -45.05 14.31
N HIS A 4 50.77 -43.81 14.36
CA HIS A 4 51.36 -42.53 13.96
C HIS A 4 50.58 -41.37 14.64
N SER A 5 51.33 -40.37 15.15
CA SER A 5 51.10 -38.91 15.10
C SER A 5 49.70 -38.30 15.33
N ILE A 6 49.49 -37.56 16.44
CA ILE A 6 49.67 -36.07 16.64
C ILE A 6 48.32 -35.35 16.37
N SER A 7 47.59 -34.97 17.44
CA SER A 7 47.62 -33.67 18.17
C SER A 7 46.77 -32.60 17.46
N ASP A 8 46.07 -31.65 18.09
CA ASP A 8 45.96 -31.22 19.48
C ASP A 8 44.74 -30.28 19.55
N SER A 9 44.20 -30.13 20.77
CA SER A 9 43.57 -28.93 21.40
C SER A 9 42.96 -27.82 20.51
N GLY A 10 41.80 -27.24 20.82
CA GLY A 10 41.23 -26.86 22.12
C GLY A 10 40.37 -25.62 21.85
N ASP A 11 39.11 -25.62 22.29
CA ASP A 11 38.58 -24.81 23.40
C ASP A 11 38.77 -23.29 23.27
N GLY A 12 37.67 -22.54 23.35
CA GLY A 12 37.68 -21.08 23.30
C GLY A 12 36.31 -20.46 23.17
N ALA A 13 35.67 -20.25 24.32
CA ALA A 13 34.41 -19.52 24.49
C ALA A 13 34.46 -18.05 24.00
N VAL A 14 33.27 -17.60 23.61
CA VAL A 14 32.79 -16.27 23.19
C VAL A 14 32.82 -15.27 24.37
N GLU A 15 33.36 -14.04 24.25
CA GLU A 15 32.74 -12.70 23.96
C GLU A 15 33.74 -11.60 24.49
N PRO A 16 33.62 -10.25 24.31
CA PRO A 16 32.54 -9.44 23.69
C PRO A 16 32.96 -8.19 22.84
N THR A 17 31.93 -7.47 22.35
CA THR A 17 31.89 -6.06 21.85
C THR A 17 32.25 -5.84 20.36
N LYS A 18 31.61 -4.95 19.57
CA LYS A 18 30.86 -3.72 19.84
C LYS A 18 30.03 -3.35 18.60
N GLU A 19 28.81 -2.89 18.85
CA GLU A 19 27.84 -2.31 17.93
C GLU A 19 28.30 -0.96 17.34
N THR A 20 28.09 -0.73 16.03
CA THR A 20 27.82 0.59 15.39
C THR A 20 27.25 0.33 13.99
N ASP A 21 25.93 0.40 13.80
CA ASP A 21 25.08 1.57 13.49
C ASP A 21 24.98 1.87 11.98
N ARG A 22 23.83 1.49 11.37
CA ARG A 22 23.37 1.97 10.05
C ARG A 22 21.85 2.18 10.05
N ARG A 23 21.46 3.36 9.57
CA ARG A 23 20.15 4.02 9.71
C ARG A 23 19.08 3.55 8.69
N PRO A 24 17.78 3.55 9.02
CA PRO A 24 16.69 3.12 8.12
C PRO A 24 15.99 4.26 7.33
N GLY A 25 15.35 3.86 6.22
CA GLY A 25 14.63 4.70 5.23
C GLY A 25 13.20 5.12 5.61
N LEU A 26 12.58 5.96 4.76
CA LEU A 26 11.56 6.96 5.12
C LEU A 26 10.13 6.43 5.43
N LEU A 27 9.70 5.25 4.98
CA LEU A 27 8.44 4.61 5.40
C LEU A 27 8.60 3.74 6.68
N GLY A 28 9.84 3.39 7.03
CA GLY A 28 10.17 2.69 8.29
C GLY A 28 10.33 3.61 9.50
N ARG A 29 10.13 4.93 9.34
CA ARG A 29 10.36 5.93 10.41
C ARG A 29 9.11 6.38 11.16
N LEU A 30 7.90 6.02 10.72
CA LEU A 30 6.69 6.33 11.48
C LEU A 30 6.28 5.24 12.49
N LEU A 31 6.70 3.97 12.29
CA LEU A 31 6.31 2.87 13.17
C LEU A 31 7.28 2.60 14.33
N ALA A 32 8.35 3.38 14.46
CA ALA A 32 9.43 3.12 15.42
C ALA A 32 9.45 4.04 16.66
N TRP A 33 8.39 4.82 16.91
CA TRP A 33 8.29 5.55 18.18
C TRP A 33 7.13 5.02 19.03
N ARG A 34 7.53 4.13 19.96
CA ARG A 34 6.97 3.94 21.31
C ARG A 34 5.96 2.80 21.49
N THR A 35 6.45 1.55 21.43
CA THR A 35 5.80 0.42 22.12
C THR A 35 6.44 0.20 23.50
N PRO A 36 5.67 0.25 24.60
CA PRO A 36 6.13 -0.25 25.89
C PRO A 36 6.22 -1.77 25.84
N LYS A 37 7.37 -2.33 26.25
CA LYS A 37 7.52 -3.76 26.53
C LYS A 37 6.50 -4.16 27.61
N ASN A 38 5.67 -5.16 27.31
CA ASN A 38 4.56 -5.73 28.09
C ASN A 38 3.18 -5.17 27.74
N ALA A 39 2.74 -5.39 26.50
CA ALA A 39 1.31 -5.51 26.19
C ALA A 39 1.03 -6.98 25.93
N ASP A 40 -0.02 -7.53 26.56
CA ASP A 40 -0.57 -8.84 26.15
C ASP A 40 -0.90 -8.77 24.65
N PRO A 41 -0.68 -9.85 23.88
CA PRO A 41 -1.00 -9.86 22.46
C PRO A 41 -2.47 -9.48 22.28
N THR A 42 -2.71 -8.48 21.46
CA THR A 42 -4.06 -8.03 21.15
C THR A 42 -4.79 -9.14 20.37
N LEU A 43 -6.12 -9.14 20.37
CA LEU A 43 -6.91 -10.06 19.55
C LEU A 43 -6.52 -9.99 18.07
N ARG A 44 -5.98 -8.85 17.64
CA ARG A 44 -5.45 -8.63 16.29
C ARG A 44 -4.15 -9.41 16.07
N ASP A 45 -3.20 -9.30 17.00
CA ASP A 45 -1.93 -10.05 16.94
C ASP A 45 -2.19 -11.56 16.93
N SER A 46 -3.14 -12.02 17.74
CA SER A 46 -3.56 -13.43 17.74
C SER A 46 -4.25 -13.85 16.44
N PHE A 47 -4.98 -12.96 15.78
CA PHE A 47 -5.60 -13.27 14.48
C PHE A 47 -4.58 -13.32 13.35
N GLU A 48 -3.60 -12.40 13.36
CA GLU A 48 -2.48 -12.39 12.41
C GLU A 48 -1.62 -13.67 12.56
N GLU A 49 -1.26 -14.04 13.80
CA GLU A 49 -0.53 -15.29 14.10
C GLU A 49 -1.32 -16.54 13.65
N LEU A 50 -2.65 -16.57 13.86
CA LEU A 50 -3.49 -17.68 13.40
C LEU A 50 -3.57 -17.77 11.87
N ILE A 51 -3.53 -16.65 11.16
CA ILE A 51 -3.52 -16.62 9.69
C ILE A 51 -2.18 -17.15 9.15
N GLU A 52 -1.07 -16.83 9.83
CA GLU A 52 0.28 -17.31 9.50
C GLU A 52 0.47 -18.80 9.84
N GLU A 53 0.02 -19.28 11.01
CA GLU A 53 0.15 -20.68 11.44
C GLU A 53 -0.64 -21.69 10.57
N HIS A 54 -1.68 -21.24 9.85
CA HIS A 54 -2.56 -22.12 9.08
C HIS A 54 -2.06 -22.45 7.65
N GLU A 55 -0.81 -22.12 7.31
CA GLU A 55 -0.19 -22.47 6.02
C GLU A 55 -0.12 -23.99 5.74
N GLU A 56 -0.14 -24.85 6.77
CA GLU A 56 0.16 -26.28 6.62
C GLU A 56 -1.05 -27.24 6.61
N ARG A 57 -2.31 -26.75 6.60
CA ARG A 57 -3.52 -27.63 6.65
C ARG A 57 -4.41 -27.51 5.40
N VAL A 58 -5.02 -28.64 5.03
CA VAL A 58 -5.83 -28.88 3.80
C VAL A 58 -7.14 -28.07 3.72
N ASP A 59 -7.51 -27.33 4.78
CA ASP A 59 -8.60 -26.33 4.82
C ASP A 59 -8.03 -24.89 4.93
N SER A 60 -6.94 -24.60 4.22
CA SER A 60 -6.23 -23.32 4.28
C SER A 60 -7.01 -22.19 3.61
N ILE A 61 -7.09 -21.04 4.27
CA ILE A 61 -7.58 -19.77 3.67
C ILE A 61 -6.72 -19.45 2.44
N ASP A 62 -7.37 -19.14 1.32
CA ASP A 62 -6.67 -18.78 0.08
C ASP A 62 -5.76 -17.56 0.31
N PRO A 63 -4.56 -17.47 -0.33
CA PRO A 63 -3.69 -16.31 -0.18
C PRO A 63 -4.38 -14.96 -0.41
N GLY A 64 -5.32 -14.87 -1.36
CA GLY A 64 -6.09 -13.64 -1.59
C GLY A 64 -7.05 -13.33 -0.45
N GLU A 65 -7.73 -14.33 0.09
CA GLU A 65 -8.59 -14.17 1.27
C GLU A 65 -7.78 -13.72 2.51
N ARG A 66 -6.55 -14.24 2.69
CA ARG A 66 -5.65 -13.80 3.76
C ARG A 66 -5.24 -12.34 3.62
N ALA A 67 -4.89 -11.91 2.40
CA ALA A 67 -4.53 -10.52 2.13
C ALA A 67 -5.68 -9.55 2.45
N LEU A 68 -6.91 -9.88 2.01
CA LEU A 68 -8.10 -9.07 2.31
C LEU A 68 -8.35 -8.96 3.82
N ILE A 69 -8.23 -10.07 4.56
CA ILE A 69 -8.41 -10.06 6.03
C ILE A 69 -7.34 -9.18 6.70
N ALA A 70 -6.07 -9.32 6.29
CA ALA A 70 -4.97 -8.50 6.81
C ALA A 70 -5.22 -7.01 6.55
N ASN A 71 -5.64 -6.63 5.34
CA ASN A 71 -5.95 -5.24 4.98
C ASN A 71 -7.09 -4.65 5.82
N ILE A 72 -8.15 -5.43 6.07
CA ILE A 72 -9.25 -5.01 6.96
C ILE A 72 -8.77 -4.80 8.40
N LEU A 73 -7.90 -5.69 8.91
CA LEU A 73 -7.32 -5.53 10.25
C LEU A 73 -6.44 -4.28 10.34
N MET A 74 -5.68 -3.96 9.29
CA MET A 74 -4.89 -2.72 9.18
C MET A 74 -5.78 -1.48 9.22
N LEU A 75 -6.86 -1.46 8.45
CA LEU A 75 -7.82 -0.35 8.40
C LEU A 75 -8.49 -0.08 9.76
N GLY A 76 -8.64 -1.08 10.61
CA GLY A 76 -9.21 -0.92 11.96
C GLY A 76 -8.42 0.05 12.86
N GLY A 77 -7.16 0.32 12.55
CA GLY A 77 -6.32 1.29 13.27
C GLY A 77 -6.27 2.69 12.65
N LEU A 78 -6.90 2.90 11.49
CA LEU A 78 -6.81 4.15 10.73
C LEU A 78 -8.02 5.06 10.95
N SER A 79 -7.76 6.36 10.88
CA SER A 79 -8.76 7.43 10.88
C SER A 79 -8.91 8.06 9.50
N ALA A 80 -9.97 8.85 9.31
CA ALA A 80 -10.20 9.60 8.08
C ALA A 80 -8.98 10.45 7.69
N HIS A 81 -8.31 11.08 8.66
CA HIS A 81 -7.09 11.84 8.42
C HIS A 81 -5.97 11.00 7.79
N ASP A 82 -5.86 9.71 8.13
CA ASP A 82 -4.75 8.87 7.67
C ASP A 82 -4.89 8.42 6.22
N VAL A 83 -6.11 8.49 5.66
CA VAL A 83 -6.45 8.00 4.31
C VAL A 83 -6.99 9.10 3.39
N MET A 84 -7.06 10.35 3.86
CA MET A 84 -7.59 11.45 3.05
C MET A 84 -6.62 11.92 1.97
N VAL A 85 -7.18 12.32 0.84
CA VAL A 85 -6.51 13.19 -0.12
C VAL A 85 -6.30 14.56 0.55
N PRO A 86 -5.05 15.03 0.70
CA PRO A 86 -4.78 16.31 1.35
C PRO A 86 -5.45 17.48 0.64
N ARG A 87 -5.83 18.53 1.38
CA ARG A 87 -6.45 19.75 0.85
C ARG A 87 -5.81 20.29 -0.44
N ALA A 88 -4.49 20.28 -0.51
CA ALA A 88 -3.72 20.82 -1.63
C ALA A 88 -3.97 20.08 -2.95
N ASP A 89 -4.36 18.81 -2.86
CA ASP A 89 -4.56 17.90 -4.00
C ASP A 89 -6.06 17.76 -4.36
N ILE A 90 -6.95 18.49 -3.69
CA ILE A 90 -8.38 18.46 -3.99
C ILE A 90 -8.67 19.23 -5.29
N GLY A 91 -9.03 18.50 -6.34
CA GLY A 91 -9.63 19.06 -7.55
C GLY A 91 -11.07 19.49 -7.31
N ALA A 92 -11.34 20.79 -7.20
CA ALA A 92 -12.67 21.36 -6.99
C ALA A 92 -12.97 22.54 -7.92
N VAL A 93 -14.26 22.90 -8.06
CA VAL A 93 -14.72 24.00 -8.93
C VAL A 93 -15.55 25.04 -8.18
N ASP A 94 -15.47 26.30 -8.59
CA ASP A 94 -16.40 27.34 -8.12
C ASP A 94 -17.80 27.11 -8.71
N VAL A 95 -18.85 27.41 -7.96
CA VAL A 95 -20.25 27.29 -8.39
C VAL A 95 -20.61 28.05 -9.67
N ASN A 96 -19.83 29.06 -10.04
CA ASN A 96 -20.02 29.88 -11.24
C ASN A 96 -19.17 29.40 -12.43
N THR A 97 -18.44 28.30 -12.30
CA THR A 97 -17.63 27.71 -13.38
C THR A 97 -18.50 27.40 -14.59
N SER A 98 -17.98 27.71 -15.78
CA SER A 98 -18.69 27.44 -17.04
C SER A 98 -18.75 25.94 -17.32
N LEU A 99 -19.64 25.52 -18.21
CA LEU A 99 -19.72 24.12 -18.63
C LEU A 99 -18.41 23.65 -19.28
N ASP A 100 -17.83 24.49 -20.14
CA ASP A 100 -16.63 24.15 -20.89
C ASP A 100 -15.42 23.97 -19.97
N ASP A 101 -15.27 24.87 -18.98
CA ASP A 101 -14.19 24.79 -17.98
C ASP A 101 -14.37 23.57 -17.07
N LEU A 102 -15.61 23.28 -16.64
CA LEU A 102 -15.91 22.08 -15.83
C LEU A 102 -15.55 20.81 -16.59
N VAL A 103 -15.93 20.70 -17.86
CA VAL A 103 -15.62 19.54 -18.70
C VAL A 103 -14.11 19.42 -18.92
N ALA A 104 -13.41 20.54 -19.15
CA ALA A 104 -11.96 20.55 -19.28
C ALA A 104 -11.27 20.02 -18.02
N GLN A 105 -11.72 20.46 -16.84
CA GLN A 105 -11.16 20.00 -15.56
C GLN A 105 -11.47 18.52 -15.30
N ILE A 106 -12.71 18.07 -15.49
CA ILE A 106 -13.09 16.66 -15.34
C ILE A 106 -12.23 15.75 -16.24
N ASN A 107 -11.94 16.17 -17.47
CA ASN A 107 -11.11 15.41 -18.39
C ASN A 107 -9.63 15.43 -18.00
N ALA A 108 -9.14 16.54 -17.44
CA ALA A 108 -7.74 16.66 -17.01
C ALA A 108 -7.45 15.75 -15.81
N ASP A 109 -8.36 15.74 -14.83
CA ASP A 109 -8.15 15.02 -13.57
C ASP A 109 -8.72 13.58 -13.60
N ALA A 110 -9.44 13.22 -14.67
CA ALA A 110 -10.14 11.93 -14.83
C ALA A 110 -11.11 11.57 -13.70
N HIS A 111 -11.63 12.58 -12.97
CA HIS A 111 -12.50 12.38 -11.82
C HIS A 111 -13.98 12.21 -12.20
N SER A 112 -14.63 11.22 -11.61
CA SER A 112 -16.08 11.00 -11.79
C SER A 112 -16.97 11.95 -10.98
N ARG A 113 -16.41 12.51 -9.90
CA ARG A 113 -17.08 13.40 -8.95
C ARG A 113 -16.16 14.58 -8.64
N VAL A 114 -16.71 15.79 -8.58
CA VAL A 114 -15.94 17.01 -8.33
C VAL A 114 -16.67 17.85 -7.25
N PRO A 115 -16.02 18.21 -6.14
CA PRO A 115 -16.56 19.15 -5.16
C PRO A 115 -16.83 20.51 -5.79
N VAL A 116 -17.93 21.14 -5.36
CA VAL A 116 -18.31 22.50 -5.80
C VAL A 116 -18.32 23.42 -4.59
N TYR A 117 -17.52 24.46 -4.65
CA TYR A 117 -17.42 25.46 -3.59
C TYR A 117 -17.97 26.81 -4.02
N ARG A 118 -18.09 27.71 -3.05
CA ARG A 118 -18.38 29.13 -3.27
C ARG A 118 -17.31 29.95 -2.60
N GLU A 119 -16.71 30.91 -3.32
CA GLU A 119 -15.66 31.81 -2.80
C GLU A 119 -14.35 31.10 -2.44
N THR A 120 -14.39 30.10 -1.54
CA THR A 120 -13.24 29.34 -1.06
C THR A 120 -13.59 27.87 -0.88
N LEU A 121 -12.58 27.00 -0.84
CA LEU A 121 -12.74 25.57 -0.59
C LEU A 121 -13.33 25.26 0.80
N ASP A 122 -13.35 26.22 1.73
CA ASP A 122 -13.98 26.04 3.05
C ASP A 122 -15.52 26.19 3.00
N ASP A 123 -16.09 26.72 1.91
CA ASP A 123 -17.54 26.80 1.68
C ASP A 123 -17.94 25.86 0.53
N VAL A 124 -17.78 24.54 0.76
CA VAL A 124 -18.30 23.52 -0.16
C VAL A 124 -19.80 23.40 -0.04
N ILE A 125 -20.50 23.63 -1.16
CA ILE A 125 -21.96 23.60 -1.23
C ILE A 125 -22.51 22.26 -1.76
N GLY A 126 -21.64 21.36 -2.20
CA GLY A 126 -21.98 20.02 -2.68
C GLY A 126 -20.93 19.46 -3.62
N MET A 127 -21.33 18.50 -4.45
CA MET A 127 -20.50 17.94 -5.51
C MET A 127 -21.32 17.73 -6.79
N VAL A 128 -20.63 17.56 -7.91
CA VAL A 128 -21.24 17.14 -9.17
C VAL A 128 -20.69 15.81 -9.63
N HIS A 129 -21.56 15.00 -10.22
CA HIS A 129 -21.16 13.77 -10.88
C HIS A 129 -21.12 14.01 -12.39
N ILE A 130 -20.09 13.49 -13.07
CA ILE A 130 -19.97 13.53 -14.53
C ILE A 130 -21.25 13.10 -15.28
N LYS A 131 -22.01 12.13 -14.74
CA LYS A 131 -23.27 11.67 -15.35
C LYS A 131 -24.33 12.78 -15.41
N ASP A 132 -24.37 13.67 -14.44
CA ASP A 132 -25.31 14.80 -14.43
C ASP A 132 -24.87 15.91 -15.37
N VAL A 133 -23.56 16.14 -15.48
CA VAL A 133 -22.99 17.07 -16.45
C VAL A 133 -23.39 16.65 -17.86
N LEU A 134 -23.15 15.38 -18.22
CA LEU A 134 -23.55 14.80 -19.51
C LEU A 134 -25.07 14.89 -19.74
N THR A 135 -25.87 14.65 -18.70
CA THR A 135 -27.33 14.73 -18.78
C THR A 135 -27.80 16.17 -19.04
N GLU A 136 -27.18 17.19 -18.42
CA GLU A 136 -27.52 18.59 -18.68
C GLU A 136 -27.07 19.08 -20.05
N MET A 137 -25.91 18.63 -20.53
CA MET A 137 -25.45 18.94 -21.90
C MET A 137 -26.48 18.54 -22.97
N GLY A 138 -27.16 17.40 -22.75
CA GLY A 138 -28.19 16.90 -23.68
C GLY A 138 -29.51 17.69 -23.68
N LYS A 139 -29.77 18.57 -22.70
CA LYS A 139 -31.07 19.26 -22.55
C LYS A 139 -31.19 20.57 -23.34
N GLY A 140 -30.08 21.09 -23.89
CA GLY A 140 -30.07 22.34 -24.67
C GLY A 140 -30.48 23.60 -23.89
N ALA A 141 -30.57 23.51 -22.56
CA ALA A 141 -30.87 24.63 -21.67
C ALA A 141 -29.59 25.35 -21.23
N THR A 142 -29.71 26.59 -20.75
CA THR A 142 -28.58 27.33 -20.15
C THR A 142 -28.00 26.53 -18.99
N PHE A 143 -26.74 26.12 -19.07
CA PHE A 143 -26.07 25.34 -18.04
C PHE A 143 -26.08 26.05 -16.68
N SER A 144 -26.25 25.27 -15.61
CA SER A 144 -26.13 25.77 -14.24
C SER A 144 -25.71 24.64 -13.31
N LEU A 145 -24.49 24.75 -12.76
CA LEU A 145 -23.94 23.84 -11.75
C LEU A 145 -24.91 23.61 -10.58
N ARG A 146 -25.57 24.68 -10.12
CA ARG A 146 -26.52 24.63 -8.99
C ARG A 146 -27.67 23.64 -9.17
N ARG A 147 -28.08 23.34 -10.42
CA ARG A 147 -29.18 22.42 -10.70
C ARG A 147 -28.79 20.95 -10.60
N ILE A 148 -27.49 20.65 -10.67
CA ILE A 148 -26.93 19.30 -10.64
C ILE A 148 -26.11 19.03 -9.38
N LEU A 149 -26.17 19.93 -8.39
CA LEU A 149 -25.53 19.73 -7.10
C LEU A 149 -26.12 18.52 -6.39
N ARG A 150 -25.23 17.62 -5.98
CA ARG A 150 -25.51 16.50 -5.09
C ARG A 150 -24.89 16.76 -3.72
N LYS A 151 -25.43 16.07 -2.73
CA LYS A 151 -24.91 16.11 -1.36
C LYS A 151 -23.53 15.46 -1.28
N ILE A 152 -22.72 15.96 -0.35
CA ILE A 152 -21.42 15.42 0.05
C ILE A 152 -21.47 15.16 1.56
N LEU A 153 -20.73 14.17 2.05
CA LEU A 153 -20.59 13.93 3.49
C LEU A 153 -19.55 14.90 4.07
N PHE A 154 -19.74 15.27 5.33
CA PHE A 154 -18.73 15.99 6.12
C PHE A 154 -18.44 15.14 7.35
N VAL A 155 -17.16 14.89 7.61
CA VAL A 155 -16.70 13.99 8.67
C VAL A 155 -15.53 14.59 9.44
N SER A 156 -15.37 14.14 10.69
CA SER A 156 -14.24 14.52 11.54
C SER A 156 -12.94 13.82 11.06
N PRO A 157 -11.76 14.47 11.15
CA PRO A 157 -10.48 13.80 10.89
C PRO A 157 -10.26 12.56 11.75
N THR A 158 -10.83 12.52 12.96
CA THR A 158 -10.69 11.40 13.90
C THR A 158 -11.68 10.26 13.69
N MET A 159 -12.57 10.34 12.67
CA MET A 159 -13.55 9.29 12.41
C MET A 159 -12.83 8.01 11.97
N PRO A 160 -13.10 6.83 12.58
CA PRO A 160 -12.50 5.57 12.14
C PRO A 160 -12.87 5.26 10.68
N VAL A 161 -11.91 4.74 9.90
CA VAL A 161 -12.12 4.48 8.47
C VAL A 161 -13.24 3.46 8.23
N LEU A 162 -13.35 2.42 9.06
CA LEU A 162 -14.43 1.43 8.95
C LEU A 162 -15.81 2.04 9.22
N ASP A 163 -15.91 2.99 10.15
CA ASP A 163 -17.16 3.70 10.43
C ASP A 163 -17.54 4.62 9.25
N LEU A 164 -16.54 5.32 8.68
CA LEU A 164 -16.73 6.14 7.48
C LEU A 164 -17.23 5.28 6.31
N LEU A 165 -16.59 4.15 6.03
CA LEU A 165 -16.98 3.22 4.97
C LEU A 165 -18.43 2.75 5.17
N LEU A 166 -18.79 2.36 6.40
CA LEU A 166 -20.14 1.91 6.73
C LEU A 166 -21.17 3.04 6.54
N GLN A 167 -20.83 4.27 6.93
CA GLN A 167 -21.68 5.44 6.72
C GLN A 167 -21.86 5.77 5.22
N MET A 168 -20.80 5.69 4.42
CA MET A 168 -20.86 5.87 2.96
C MET A 168 -21.76 4.82 2.30
N GLN A 169 -21.69 3.56 2.76
CA GLN A 169 -22.57 2.48 2.31
C GLN A 169 -24.03 2.73 2.67
N MET A 170 -24.32 3.10 3.93
CA MET A 170 -25.69 3.35 4.41
C MET A 170 -26.35 4.57 3.75
N THR A 171 -25.57 5.62 3.49
CA THR A 171 -26.08 6.88 2.93
C THR A 171 -26.06 6.89 1.40
N HIS A 172 -25.37 5.93 0.77
CA HIS A 172 -25.05 5.93 -0.67
C HIS A 172 -24.31 7.19 -1.13
N LEU A 173 -23.58 7.84 -0.23
CA LEU A 173 -22.75 9.00 -0.53
C LEU A 173 -21.29 8.56 -0.58
N HIS A 174 -20.75 8.53 -1.79
CA HIS A 174 -19.43 7.94 -2.11
C HIS A 174 -18.28 8.96 -2.02
N MET A 175 -18.52 10.14 -1.44
CA MET A 175 -17.52 11.19 -1.28
C MET A 175 -17.77 11.92 0.04
N ALA A 176 -16.70 12.14 0.78
CA ALA A 176 -16.70 12.84 2.06
C ALA A 176 -15.60 13.92 2.06
N LEU A 177 -15.87 15.01 2.75
CA LEU A 177 -14.89 16.03 3.10
C LEU A 177 -14.54 15.89 4.58
N VAL A 178 -13.26 15.94 4.86
CA VAL A 178 -12.72 15.97 6.22
C VAL A 178 -12.68 17.42 6.68
N VAL A 179 -13.34 17.72 7.79
CA VAL A 179 -13.51 19.08 8.31
C VAL A 179 -12.87 19.20 9.68
N ASP A 180 -12.02 20.21 9.85
CA ASP A 180 -11.39 20.54 11.12
C ASP A 180 -12.40 21.17 12.12
N GLU A 181 -11.94 21.47 13.34
CA GLU A 181 -12.77 22.06 14.39
C GLU A 181 -13.16 23.53 14.12
N TYR A 182 -12.52 24.18 13.16
CA TYR A 182 -12.75 25.57 12.76
C TYR A 182 -13.64 25.67 11.52
N GLY A 183 -14.02 24.55 10.91
CA GLY A 183 -14.84 24.48 9.69
C GLY A 183 -14.02 24.50 8.40
N GLY A 184 -12.70 24.41 8.48
CA GLY A 184 -11.81 24.29 7.34
C GLY A 184 -11.81 22.86 6.77
N ILE A 185 -11.64 22.75 5.45
CA ILE A 185 -11.48 21.44 4.79
C ILE A 185 -10.01 20.98 4.88
N ASP A 186 -9.76 19.89 5.60
CA ASP A 186 -8.44 19.28 5.70
C ASP A 186 -8.14 18.31 4.55
N GLY A 187 -9.19 17.66 4.02
CA GLY A 187 -9.04 16.65 2.98
C GLY A 187 -10.34 16.14 2.38
N LEU A 188 -10.21 15.20 1.45
CA LEU A 188 -11.31 14.53 0.77
C LEU A 188 -11.08 13.02 0.78
N ILE A 189 -12.16 12.24 0.89
CA ILE A 189 -12.11 10.78 0.84
C ILE A 189 -13.21 10.30 -0.10
N THR A 190 -12.90 9.34 -0.97
CA THR A 190 -13.89 8.63 -1.78
C THR A 190 -14.07 7.20 -1.30
N ILE A 191 -15.23 6.59 -1.60
CA ILE A 191 -15.43 5.17 -1.25
C ILE A 191 -14.48 4.28 -2.05
N GLU A 192 -14.14 4.72 -3.27
CA GLU A 192 -13.20 4.03 -4.14
C GLU A 192 -11.82 3.90 -3.46
N ASP A 193 -11.30 5.00 -2.89
CA ASP A 193 -10.03 4.99 -2.14
C ASP A 193 -10.09 4.04 -0.94
N LEU A 194 -11.19 4.04 -0.20
CA LEU A 194 -11.36 3.17 0.98
C LEU A 194 -11.45 1.68 0.60
N VAL A 195 -12.09 1.37 -0.54
CA VAL A 195 -12.17 0.01 -1.06
C VAL A 195 -10.82 -0.45 -1.59
N GLU A 196 -10.07 0.44 -2.24
CA GLU A 196 -8.69 0.16 -2.69
C GLU A 196 -7.78 -0.20 -1.51
N GLN A 197 -7.93 0.45 -0.34
CA GLN A 197 -7.18 0.04 0.85
C GLN A 197 -7.50 -1.38 1.33
N ILE A 198 -8.71 -1.90 1.05
CA ILE A 198 -9.11 -3.27 1.41
C ILE A 198 -8.60 -4.26 0.36
N VAL A 199 -8.87 -3.95 -0.91
CA VAL A 199 -8.63 -4.88 -2.03
C VAL A 199 -7.15 -4.89 -2.42
N GLY A 200 -6.43 -3.80 -2.20
CA GLY A 200 -5.12 -3.55 -2.77
C GLY A 200 -5.21 -3.14 -4.24
N GLU A 201 -4.05 -2.88 -4.84
CA GLU A 201 -3.93 -2.84 -6.30
C GLU A 201 -4.34 -4.21 -6.83
N ILE A 202 -5.28 -4.25 -7.77
CA ILE A 202 -5.65 -5.52 -8.41
C ILE A 202 -4.47 -5.93 -9.30
N GLU A 203 -3.57 -6.74 -8.77
CA GLU A 203 -2.58 -7.47 -9.55
C GLU A 203 -3.34 -8.38 -10.52
N ASP A 204 -3.06 -8.25 -11.82
CA ASP A 204 -3.74 -9.00 -12.87
C ASP A 204 -3.49 -10.51 -12.65
N GLU A 205 -4.40 -11.40 -13.05
CA GLU A 205 -4.20 -12.86 -12.99
C GLU A 205 -2.98 -13.34 -13.83
N HIS A 206 -2.35 -12.40 -14.55
CA HIS A 206 -1.14 -12.56 -15.34
C HIS A 206 0.14 -12.07 -14.65
N ASP A 207 0.06 -11.43 -13.49
CA ASP A 207 1.20 -11.17 -12.61
C ASP A 207 1.53 -12.44 -11.81
N VAL A 208 1.85 -13.50 -12.56
CA VAL A 208 2.59 -14.63 -12.01
C VAL A 208 3.92 -14.08 -11.52
N ASP A 209 4.18 -14.24 -10.22
CA ASP A 209 5.52 -14.20 -9.60
C ASP A 209 6.53 -14.63 -10.66
N THR A 210 7.31 -13.67 -11.20
CA THR A 210 8.05 -13.86 -12.48
C THR A 210 9.25 -14.80 -12.31
N GLY A 211 9.20 -15.66 -11.30
CA GLY A 211 10.31 -16.41 -10.78
C GLY A 211 11.40 -15.51 -10.20
N PRO A 212 12.45 -16.11 -9.64
CA PRO A 212 13.65 -15.37 -9.29
C PRO A 212 14.22 -14.64 -10.52
N GLN A 213 14.50 -13.35 -10.37
CA GLN A 213 14.96 -12.48 -11.45
C GLN A 213 16.48 -12.28 -11.42
N LEU A 214 17.01 -11.99 -12.61
CA LEU A 214 18.38 -11.52 -12.84
C LEU A 214 18.32 -10.23 -13.65
N VAL A 215 18.63 -9.08 -13.02
CA VAL A 215 18.51 -7.76 -13.65
C VAL A 215 19.85 -7.03 -13.70
N PRO A 216 20.11 -6.22 -14.76
CA PRO A 216 21.33 -5.43 -14.85
C PRO A 216 21.34 -4.29 -13.83
N GLY A 217 22.44 -4.19 -13.10
CA GLY A 217 22.74 -3.13 -12.14
C GLY A 217 23.71 -2.07 -12.69
N PRO A 218 24.02 -1.04 -11.89
CA PRO A 218 24.92 0.03 -12.28
C PRO A 218 26.34 -0.49 -12.57
N GLN A 219 26.99 0.11 -13.57
CA GLN A 219 28.40 -0.14 -13.94
C GLN A 219 28.71 -1.61 -14.31
N GLY A 220 27.74 -2.33 -14.88
CA GLY A 220 27.93 -3.72 -15.32
C GLY A 220 27.81 -4.75 -14.19
N SER A 221 27.26 -4.35 -13.04
CA SER A 221 26.84 -5.30 -12.00
C SER A 221 25.53 -5.99 -12.40
N LEU A 222 25.21 -7.10 -11.73
CA LEU A 222 23.93 -7.79 -11.84
C LEU A 222 23.32 -7.88 -10.44
N ILE A 223 22.01 -7.69 -10.36
CA ILE A 223 21.22 -7.93 -9.16
C ILE A 223 20.44 -9.21 -9.42
N ALA A 224 20.64 -10.20 -8.57
CA ALA A 224 20.05 -11.53 -8.71
C ALA A 224 19.33 -11.91 -7.42
N ASP A 225 18.16 -12.54 -7.55
CA ASP A 225 17.50 -13.13 -6.39
C ASP A 225 18.28 -14.31 -5.85
N ALA A 226 18.34 -14.44 -4.52
CA ALA A 226 19.04 -15.55 -3.87
C ALA A 226 18.46 -16.93 -4.26
N ARG A 227 17.18 -16.97 -4.66
CA ARG A 227 16.50 -18.19 -5.13
C ARG A 227 16.83 -18.55 -6.58
N LEU A 228 17.58 -17.71 -7.32
CA LEU A 228 17.94 -17.97 -8.71
C LEU A 228 18.82 -19.22 -8.81
N PRO A 229 18.49 -20.22 -9.66
CA PRO A 229 19.33 -21.38 -9.87
C PRO A 229 20.72 -21.01 -10.38
N VAL A 230 21.75 -21.67 -9.86
CA VAL A 230 23.14 -21.35 -10.24
C VAL A 230 23.38 -21.61 -11.72
N GLU A 231 22.77 -22.66 -12.29
CA GLU A 231 22.89 -22.96 -13.72
C GLU A 231 22.31 -21.84 -14.60
N GLN A 232 21.16 -21.29 -14.20
CA GLN A 232 20.50 -20.19 -14.91
C GLN A 232 21.34 -18.90 -14.85
N PHE A 233 22.05 -18.66 -13.75
CA PHE A 233 23.00 -17.57 -13.65
C PHE A 233 24.22 -17.79 -14.57
N GLU A 234 24.81 -18.99 -14.58
CA GLU A 234 25.95 -19.33 -15.44
C GLU A 234 25.63 -19.23 -16.95
N GLU A 235 24.38 -19.47 -17.36
CA GLU A 235 23.94 -19.24 -18.75
C GLU A 235 24.08 -17.76 -19.16
N ALA A 236 23.84 -16.83 -18.23
CA ALA A 236 23.86 -15.40 -18.50
C ALA A 236 25.27 -14.79 -18.43
N VAL A 237 26.13 -15.28 -17.52
CA VAL A 237 27.44 -14.67 -17.23
C VAL A 237 28.65 -15.52 -17.59
N GLY A 238 28.42 -16.78 -17.98
CA GLY A 238 29.45 -17.79 -18.14
C GLY A 238 29.72 -18.57 -16.85
N PRO A 239 30.59 -19.60 -16.90
CA PRO A 239 30.87 -20.43 -15.74
C PRO A 239 31.57 -19.62 -14.65
N VAL A 240 31.02 -19.65 -13.43
CA VAL A 240 31.54 -18.92 -12.26
C VAL A 240 32.07 -19.84 -11.18
N LEU A 241 31.64 -21.11 -11.15
CA LEU A 241 32.08 -22.08 -10.15
C LEU A 241 33.43 -22.70 -10.50
N THR A 242 34.30 -22.82 -9.51
CA THR A 242 35.49 -23.67 -9.55
C THR A 242 35.11 -25.17 -9.54
N GLU A 243 36.06 -26.06 -9.86
CA GLU A 243 35.80 -27.51 -9.83
C GLU A 243 35.42 -28.02 -8.42
N GLU A 244 35.93 -27.38 -7.37
CA GLU A 244 35.64 -27.71 -5.98
C GLU A 244 34.21 -27.28 -5.59
N GLU A 245 33.83 -26.03 -5.88
CA GLU A 245 32.47 -25.52 -5.61
C GLU A 245 31.40 -26.27 -6.41
N ARG A 246 31.73 -26.71 -7.64
CA ARG A 246 30.80 -27.52 -8.45
C ARG A 246 30.57 -28.91 -7.86
N ALA A 247 31.52 -29.47 -7.11
CA ALA A 247 31.37 -30.77 -6.47
C ALA A 247 30.34 -30.73 -5.31
N GLU A 248 30.14 -29.56 -4.71
CA GLU A 248 29.17 -29.33 -3.63
C GLU A 248 27.73 -29.18 -4.13
N LYS A 249 27.54 -29.04 -5.46
CA LYS A 249 26.23 -28.94 -6.13
C LYS A 249 25.28 -27.93 -5.50
N PRO A 250 25.66 -26.64 -5.42
CA PRO A 250 24.76 -25.59 -4.95
C PRO A 250 23.60 -25.43 -5.93
N GLU A 251 22.37 -25.51 -5.42
CA GLU A 251 21.17 -25.41 -6.26
C GLU A 251 20.81 -23.95 -6.59
N THR A 252 21.12 -22.98 -5.71
CA THR A 252 20.75 -21.56 -5.87
C THR A 252 21.90 -20.62 -5.51
N LEU A 253 21.85 -19.37 -5.99
CA LEU A 253 22.86 -18.35 -5.68
C LEU A 253 22.96 -18.05 -4.17
N GLY A 254 21.84 -18.13 -3.44
CA GLY A 254 21.82 -18.01 -2.00
C GLY A 254 22.60 -19.15 -1.35
N GLY A 255 22.34 -20.40 -1.76
CA GLY A 255 23.05 -21.58 -1.25
C GLY A 255 24.53 -21.65 -1.64
N LEU A 256 24.98 -20.88 -2.64
CA LEU A 256 26.39 -20.74 -3.00
C LEU A 256 27.16 -19.79 -2.06
N LEU A 257 26.48 -18.80 -1.46
CA LEU A 257 27.11 -17.76 -0.64
C LEU A 257 27.24 -18.13 0.85
N PHE A 258 26.64 -19.23 1.29
CA PHE A 258 26.59 -19.69 2.68
C PHE A 258 27.17 -21.10 2.81
#